data_AF-A0A7C3VJQ8-F1
#
_entry.id   AF-A0A7C3VJQ8-F1
#
_cell.length_a   1.000
_cell.length_b   1.000
_cell.length_c   1.000
_cell.angle_alpha   90.00
_cell.angle_beta   90.00
_cell.angle_gamma   90.00
#
_symmetry.space_group_name_H-M   'P 1'
#
loop_
_entity.id
_entity.type
_entity.pdbx_description
1 polymer ?
#
loop_
_entity_poly.entity_id
_entity_poly.type
_entity_poly.pdbx_seq_one_letter_code
_entity_poly.pdbx_strand_id
1 'polypeptide(L)'
;METISSRDMQILDTNCEYFGLNRMLLMENAGRGVAEEIMRRFQKGKVQIFAGSGNNGGDGFVAARHLKNFDVEIFLIAKPKTELAIKNLEICRKAEIPVKEGLP
;
A
#
# COMPACT_ATOMS: atom_id res chain seq x y z
N MET A 1 -7.17 -18.89 11.70
CA MET A 1 -7.70 -18.05 10.61
C MET A 1 -7.92 -18.97 9.42
N GLU A 2 -9.13 -19.04 8.90
CA GLU A 2 -9.36 -19.74 7.62
C GLU A 2 -8.71 -18.94 6.49
N THR A 3 -8.10 -19.64 5.54
CA THR A 3 -7.44 -19.00 4.39
C THR A 3 -8.47 -18.64 3.33
N ILE A 4 -8.37 -17.42 2.80
CA ILE A 4 -9.21 -16.91 1.71
C ILE A 4 -8.36 -16.85 0.43
N SER A 5 -8.91 -17.27 -0.71
CA SER A 5 -8.21 -17.17 -1.99
C SER A 5 -8.16 -15.72 -2.50
N SER A 6 -7.21 -15.38 -3.36
CA SER A 6 -7.15 -14.03 -3.96
C SER A 6 -8.42 -13.66 -4.72
N ARG A 7 -9.08 -14.66 -5.33
CA ARG A 7 -10.36 -14.46 -6.03
C ARG A 7 -11.48 -14.12 -5.04
N ASP A 8 -11.56 -14.85 -3.93
CA ASP A 8 -12.57 -14.61 -2.91
C ASP A 8 -12.34 -13.26 -2.23
N MET A 9 -11.09 -12.86 -2.00
CA MET A 9 -10.76 -11.53 -1.48
C MET A 9 -11.26 -10.42 -2.44
N GLN A 10 -11.06 -10.58 -3.74
CA GLN A 10 -11.57 -9.62 -4.73
C GLN A 10 -13.11 -9.54 -4.74
N ILE A 11 -13.79 -10.68 -4.53
CA ILE A 11 -15.25 -10.72 -4.39
C ILE A 11 -15.68 -9.98 -3.12
N LEU A 12 -14.99 -10.19 -2.00
CA LEU A 12 -15.26 -9.49 -0.74
C LEU A 12 -15.07 -7.98 -0.88
N ASP A 13 -14.00 -7.51 -1.50
CA ASP A 13 -13.78 -6.08 -1.76
C ASP A 13 -14.90 -5.47 -2.62
N THR A 14 -15.37 -6.23 -3.62
CA THR A 14 -16.49 -5.80 -4.49
C THR A 14 -17.80 -5.74 -3.71
N ASN A 15 -18.06 -6.70 -2.84
CA ASN A 15 -19.24 -6.70 -1.98
C ASN A 15 -19.19 -5.54 -0.97
N CYS A 16 -18.04 -5.26 -0.36
CA CYS A 16 -17.85 -4.12 0.53
C CYS A 16 -18.21 -2.80 -0.19
N GLU A 17 -17.75 -2.62 -1.42
CA GLU A 17 -18.11 -1.47 -2.25
C GLU A 17 -19.61 -1.39 -2.54
N TYR A 18 -20.24 -2.52 -2.87
CA TYR A 18 -21.69 -2.59 -3.04
C TYR A 18 -22.45 -2.16 -1.77
N PHE A 19 -21.94 -2.50 -0.59
CA PHE A 19 -22.48 -2.06 0.70
C PHE A 19 -22.08 -0.62 1.10
N GLY A 20 -21.45 0.14 0.21
CA GLY A 20 -21.13 1.56 0.40
C GLY A 20 -19.73 1.85 0.97
N LEU A 21 -18.87 0.84 1.12
CA LEU A 21 -17.48 1.04 1.57
C LEU A 21 -16.57 1.35 0.38
N ASN A 22 -16.00 2.55 0.36
CA ASN A 22 -15.08 2.96 -0.70
C ASN A 22 -13.81 2.08 -0.71
N ARG A 23 -13.45 1.50 -1.87
CA ARG A 23 -12.21 0.70 -2.03
C ARG A 23 -10.93 1.44 -1.66
N MET A 24 -10.90 2.77 -1.81
CA MET A 24 -9.79 3.58 -1.31
C MET A 24 -9.63 3.46 0.22
N LEU A 25 -10.74 3.40 0.97
CA LEU A 25 -10.70 3.19 2.43
C LEU A 25 -10.31 1.75 2.80
N LEU A 26 -10.66 0.77 1.97
CA LEU A 26 -10.20 -0.61 2.18
C LEU A 26 -8.67 -0.70 2.03
N MET A 27 -8.12 -0.14 0.94
CA MET A 27 -6.67 -0.04 0.72
C MET A 27 -5.98 0.80 1.80
N GLU A 28 -6.62 1.88 2.25
CA GLU A 28 -6.13 2.71 3.35
C GLU A 28 -5.95 1.90 4.64
N ASN A 29 -6.94 1.07 4.99
CA ASN A 29 -6.87 0.21 6.16
C ASN A 29 -5.84 -0.91 5.99
N ALA A 30 -5.74 -1.51 4.80
CA ALA A 30 -4.77 -2.56 4.52
C ALA A 30 -3.32 -2.05 4.68
N GLY A 31 -2.99 -0.94 4.01
CA GLY A 31 -1.65 -0.34 4.11
C GLY A 31 -1.34 0.21 5.51
N ARG A 32 -2.33 0.78 6.21
CA ARG A 32 -2.16 1.18 7.62
C ARG A 32 -1.81 -0.01 8.50
N GLY A 33 -2.48 -1.15 8.33
CA GLY A 33 -2.18 -2.38 9.06
C GLY A 33 -0.74 -2.86 8.84
N VAL A 34 -0.22 -2.76 7.61
CA VAL A 34 1.19 -3.06 7.31
C VAL A 34 2.13 -2.11 8.07
N ALA A 35 1.85 -0.80 8.06
CA ALA A 35 2.66 0.17 8.77
C ALA A 35 2.63 -0.03 10.30
N GLU A 36 1.44 -0.31 10.87
CA GLU A 36 1.27 -0.61 12.29
C GLU A 36 2.08 -1.84 12.72
N GLU A 37 2.09 -2.89 11.90
CA GLU A 37 2.89 -4.09 12.15
C GLU A 37 4.40 -3.78 12.20
N ILE A 38 4.88 -2.96 11.26
CA ILE A 38 6.27 -2.51 11.22
C ILE A 38 6.60 -1.68 12.45
N MET A 39 5.77 -0.70 12.79
CA MET A 39 5.96 0.16 13.98
C MET A 39 5.90 -0.61 15.30
N ARG A 40 5.17 -1.74 15.35
CA ARG A 40 5.14 -2.62 16.52
C ARG A 40 6.45 -3.38 16.70
N ARG A 41 7.13 -3.75 15.60
CA ARG A 41 8.37 -4.53 15.62
C ARG A 41 9.63 -3.67 15.72
N PHE A 42 9.57 -2.44 15.19
CA PHE A 42 10.72 -1.57 15.05
C PHE A 42 10.38 -0.15 15.50
N GLN A 43 11.30 0.52 16.20
CA GLN A 43 11.09 1.89 16.67
C GLN A 43 11.50 2.95 15.62
N LYS A 44 12.49 2.64 14.78
CA LYS A 44 13.02 3.47 13.70
C LYS A 44 13.85 2.61 12.74
N GLY A 45 14.15 3.11 11.56
CA GLY A 45 15.04 2.45 10.60
C GLY A 45 14.80 2.88 9.16
N LYS A 46 15.50 2.23 8.23
CA LYS A 46 15.26 2.37 6.79
C LYS A 46 14.26 1.30 6.32
N VAL A 47 13.24 1.71 5.58
CA VAL A 47 12.23 0.83 4.99
C VAL A 47 12.25 0.99 3.48
N GLN A 48 12.50 -0.10 2.77
CA GLN A 48 12.43 -0.14 1.32
C GLN A 48 11.19 -0.89 0.89
N ILE A 49 10.34 -0.24 0.09
CA ILE A 49 9.07 -0.79 -0.37
C ILE A 49 9.19 -1.11 -1.85
N PHE A 50 9.10 -2.38 -2.20
CA PHE A 50 9.11 -2.84 -3.59
C PHE A 50 7.66 -2.97 -4.09
N ALA A 51 7.22 -1.99 -4.88
CA ALA A 51 5.84 -1.91 -5.34
C ALA A 51 5.69 -2.47 -6.75
N GLY A 52 4.80 -3.47 -6.88
CA GLY A 52 4.36 -4.00 -8.17
C GLY A 52 3.26 -3.13 -8.82
N SER A 53 2.72 -3.61 -9.94
CA SER A 53 1.72 -2.85 -10.73
C SER A 53 0.28 -2.89 -10.20
N GLY A 54 -0.04 -3.78 -9.25
CA GLY A 54 -1.39 -4.03 -8.76
C GLY A 54 -1.72 -3.33 -7.43
N ASN A 55 -2.84 -3.74 -6.82
CA ASN A 55 -3.32 -3.16 -5.56
C ASN A 55 -2.36 -3.35 -4.38
N ASN A 56 -1.60 -4.45 -4.33
CA ASN A 56 -0.56 -4.64 -3.31
C ASN A 56 0.51 -3.53 -3.35
N GLY A 57 0.82 -3.01 -4.56
CA GLY A 57 1.69 -1.83 -4.68
C GLY A 57 1.05 -0.59 -4.06
N GLY A 58 -0.26 -0.42 -4.26
CA GLY A 58 -1.09 0.60 -3.61
C GLY A 58 -1.08 0.50 -2.08
N ASP A 59 -1.22 -0.70 -1.52
CA ASP A 59 -1.12 -0.93 -0.07
C ASP A 59 0.26 -0.53 0.45
N GLY A 60 1.32 -0.83 -0.31
CA GLY A 60 2.69 -0.38 -0.02
C GLY A 60 2.83 1.14 -0.02
N PHE A 61 2.21 1.84 -0.97
CA PHE A 61 2.19 3.30 -0.99
C PHE A 61 1.46 3.87 0.23
N VAL A 62 0.32 3.29 0.62
CA VAL A 62 -0.37 3.65 1.86
C VAL A 62 0.51 3.39 3.08
N ALA A 63 1.18 2.23 3.17
CA ALA A 63 2.07 1.93 4.28
C ALA A 63 3.20 2.97 4.39
N ALA A 64 3.79 3.37 3.25
CA ALA A 64 4.86 4.35 3.19
C ALA A 64 4.49 5.67 3.90
N ARG A 65 3.30 6.20 3.62
CA ARG A 65 2.82 7.47 4.19
C ARG A 65 2.42 7.40 5.67
N HIS A 66 2.23 6.20 6.21
CA HIS A 66 1.99 5.99 7.65
C HIS A 66 3.29 5.85 8.44
N LEU A 67 4.40 5.45 7.80
CA LEU A 67 5.71 5.24 8.42
C LEU A 67 6.53 6.54 8.60
N LYS A 68 5.92 7.58 9.17
CA LYS A 68 6.50 8.94 9.27
C LYS A 68 7.83 9.04 10.04
N ASN A 69 8.09 8.10 10.96
CA ASN A 69 9.32 8.07 11.77
C ASN A 69 10.42 7.17 11.19
N PHE A 70 10.22 6.68 9.97
CA PHE A 70 11.17 5.84 9.25
C PHE A 70 11.73 6.58 8.04
N ASP A 71 12.94 6.20 7.64
CA ASP A 71 13.51 6.59 6.35
C ASP A 71 12.94 5.65 5.28
N VAL A 72 11.89 6.11 4.59
CA VAL A 72 11.13 5.29 3.64
C VAL A 72 11.54 5.60 2.20
N GLU A 73 11.78 4.56 1.42
CA GLU A 73 12.10 4.65 0.00
C GLU A 73 11.27 3.63 -0.79
N ILE A 74 10.61 4.09 -1.84
CA ILE A 74 9.76 3.25 -2.70
C ILE A 74 10.51 2.93 -3.99
N PHE A 75 10.54 1.65 -4.35
CA PHE A 75 11.04 1.13 -5.62
C PHE A 75 9.87 0.60 -6.45
N LEU A 76 9.60 1.25 -7.58
CA LEU A 76 8.60 0.81 -8.55
C LEU A 76 9.20 -0.30 -9.43
N ILE A 77 8.83 -1.54 -9.13
CA ILE A 77 9.21 -2.72 -9.95
C ILE A 77 8.43 -2.75 -11.26
N ALA A 78 7.21 -2.22 -11.24
CA ALA A 78 6.39 -2.01 -12.42
C ALA A 78 5.54 -0.75 -12.25
N LYS A 79 5.17 -0.12 -13.36
CA LYS A 79 4.25 1.03 -13.33
C LYS A 79 2.89 0.59 -12.76
N PRO A 80 2.30 1.34 -11.79
CA PRO A 80 0.98 1.01 -11.26
C PRO A 80 -0.07 1.10 -12.36
N LYS A 81 -1.00 0.14 -12.37
CA LYS A 81 -2.05 0.00 -13.38
C LYS A 81 -3.45 0.22 -12.81
N THR A 82 -3.63 0.06 -11.51
CA THR A 82 -4.93 0.24 -10.87
C THR A 82 -5.11 1.68 -10.43
N GLU A 83 -6.33 2.21 -10.54
CA GLU A 83 -6.63 3.59 -10.11
C GLU A 83 -6.28 3.84 -8.64
N LEU A 84 -6.50 2.83 -7.78
CA LEU A 84 -6.19 2.90 -6.35
C LEU A 84 -4.68 3.06 -6.12
N ALA A 85 -3.86 2.27 -6.82
CA ALA A 85 -2.41 2.35 -6.72
C ALA A 85 -1.86 3.65 -7.32
N ILE A 86 -2.41 4.09 -8.46
CA ILE A 86 -2.01 5.37 -9.09
C ILE A 86 -2.28 6.54 -8.15
N LYS A 87 -3.49 6.63 -7.58
CA LYS A 87 -3.87 7.70 -6.63
C LYS A 87 -2.96 7.70 -5.40
N ASN A 88 -2.68 6.55 -4.81
CA ASN A 88 -1.80 6.49 -3.64
C ASN A 88 -0.33 6.80 -3.97
N LEU A 89 0.15 6.44 -5.16
CA LEU A 89 1.47 6.87 -5.61
C LEU A 89 1.56 8.40 -5.74
N GLU A 90 0.53 9.04 -6.28
CA GLU A 90 0.45 10.51 -6.35
C GLU A 90 0.48 11.16 -4.96
N ILE A 91 -0.21 10.56 -3.98
CA ILE A 91 -0.18 11.04 -2.59
C ILE A 91 1.24 10.90 -2.02
N CYS A 92 1.93 9.78 -2.23
CA CYS A 92 3.32 9.62 -1.79
C CYS A 92 4.25 10.67 -2.39
N ARG A 93 4.09 10.97 -3.70
CA ARG A 93 4.87 12.02 -4.38
C ARG A 93 4.59 13.39 -3.78
N LYS A 94 3.33 13.73 -3.50
CA LYS A 94 2.95 14.99 -2.85
C LYS A 94 3.44 15.09 -1.40
N ALA A 95 3.57 13.95 -0.73
CA ALA A 95 4.16 13.85 0.61
C ALA A 95 5.69 13.78 0.58
N GLU A 96 6.31 13.98 -0.60
CA GLU A 96 7.77 14.01 -0.80
C GLU A 96 8.49 12.72 -0.37
N ILE A 97 7.77 11.59 -0.40
CA ILE A 97 8.38 10.27 -0.15
C ILE A 97 9.25 9.89 -1.36
N PRO A 98 10.53 9.53 -1.18
CA PRO A 98 11.40 9.10 -2.27
C PRO A 98 10.80 7.93 -3.07
N VAL A 99 10.69 8.11 -4.39
CA VAL A 99 10.25 7.08 -5.34
C VAL A 99 11.28 6.91 -6.43
N LYS A 100 11.75 5.68 -6.63
CA LYS A 100 12.70 5.27 -7.68
C LYS A 100 12.05 4.23 -8.60
N GLU A 101 12.49 4.19 -9.84
CA GLU A 101 12.11 3.11 -10.78
C GLU A 101 13.19 2.03 -10.79
N GLY A 102 12.78 0.75 -10.84
CA GLY A 102 13.70 -0.39 -10.84
C GLY A 102 14.14 -0.84 -9.44
N LEU A 103 15.20 -1.64 -9.39
CA LEU A 103 15.84 -2.09 -8.15
C LEU A 103 16.99 -1.15 -7.75
N PRO A 104 17.35 -1.05 -6.46
CA PRO A 104 18.47 -0.23 -5.98
C PRO A 104 19.82 -0.61 -6.59
#